data_AF-A0A6V7WGK9-F1
#
_entry.id   AF-A0A6V7WGK9-F1
#
_cell.length_a   1.000
_cell.length_b   1.000
_cell.length_c   1.000
_cell.angle_alpha   90.00
_cell.angle_beta   90.00
_cell.angle_gamma   90.00
#
_symmetry.space_group_name_H-M   'P 1'
#
loop_
_entity.id
_entity.type
_entity.pdbx_description
1 polymer ?
#
loop_
_entity_poly.entity_id
_entity_poly.type
_entity_poly.pdbx_seq_one_letter_code
_entity_poly.pdbx_strand_id
1 'polypeptide(L)'
;MICDCNAADHNVACLCNELLDLDQIFPNKLTLPFEHNAILLNVEKGTITAAPDFSAVQIHTQIKGLSLKTEILTNKCKVTQAQLFGCYNCQIGAKLKLTCVTDFGNSLGNIICPSLNTFTICNPKGENRTISVHLNHAMIKKTCEIFCGSSSFKFELNAELDHPEGSVGTAWKENHESWIEEISTIDLTHLLKYLIFPRYFLILIVCLILLIFICYCLLPFIINRLIFKLWKFICARSVVTDPGKFI
;
A
#
# COMPACT_ATOMS: atom_id res chain seq x y z
N MET A 1 7.32 4.54 -37.57
CA MET A 1 6.18 3.64 -37.82
C MET A 1 6.54 2.73 -38.97
N ILE A 2 6.52 1.42 -38.76
CA ILE A 2 6.74 0.42 -39.81
C ILE A 2 5.38 -0.26 -39.99
N CYS A 3 4.82 -0.16 -41.19
CA CYS A 3 3.57 -0.81 -41.55
C CYS A 3 3.85 -1.81 -42.65
N ASP A 4 3.38 -3.03 -42.48
CA ASP A 4 3.41 -4.04 -43.53
C ASP A 4 2.06 -4.05 -44.23
N CYS A 5 2.08 -3.68 -45.50
CA CYS A 5 0.90 -3.65 -46.34
C CYS A 5 0.97 -4.79 -47.35
N ASN A 6 -0.10 -5.58 -47.39
CA ASN A 6 -0.25 -6.64 -48.36
C ASN A 6 -1.44 -6.34 -49.26
N ALA A 7 -1.20 -6.35 -50.57
CA ALA A 7 -2.24 -6.12 -51.56
C ALA A 7 -2.90 -7.46 -51.93
N ALA A 8 -4.22 -7.55 -51.77
CA ALA A 8 -5.04 -8.59 -52.36
C ALA A 8 -5.87 -8.00 -53.51
N ASP A 9 -6.31 -8.85 -54.45
CA ASP A 9 -6.85 -8.46 -55.78
C ASP A 9 -7.86 -7.30 -55.81
N HIS A 10 -8.65 -7.11 -54.74
CA HIS A 10 -9.60 -6.00 -54.63
C HIS A 10 -9.49 -5.18 -53.35
N ASN A 11 -8.58 -5.51 -52.44
CA ASN A 11 -8.42 -4.80 -51.16
C ASN A 11 -6.94 -4.80 -50.72
N VAL A 12 -6.47 -3.67 -50.22
CA VAL A 12 -5.16 -3.56 -49.58
C VAL A 12 -5.36 -3.58 -48.06
N ALA A 13 -4.70 -4.52 -47.39
CA ALA A 13 -4.70 -4.60 -45.93
C ALA A 13 -3.32 -4.16 -45.42
N CYS A 14 -3.30 -3.12 -44.59
CA CYS A 14 -2.09 -2.65 -43.93
C CYS A 14 -2.16 -2.98 -42.44
N LEU A 15 -1.17 -3.72 -41.97
CA LEU A 15 -0.92 -3.98 -40.56
C LEU A 15 0.19 -3.03 -40.11
N CYS A 16 -0.21 -1.96 -39.45
CA CYS A 16 0.70 -1.11 -38.72
C CYS A 16 0.83 -1.67 -37.31
N ASN A 17 1.99 -2.23 -36.96
CA ASN A 17 2.29 -2.44 -35.56
C ASN A 17 2.59 -1.07 -34.95
N GLU A 18 1.66 -0.57 -34.14
CA GLU A 18 1.94 0.50 -33.18
C GLU A 18 2.93 -0.05 -32.16
N LEU A 19 4.21 0.01 -32.51
CA LEU A 19 5.30 -0.46 -31.66
C LEU A 19 5.35 0.30 -30.31
N LEU A 20 4.70 1.46 -30.24
CA LEU A 20 4.64 2.33 -29.09
C LEU A 20 3.30 3.08 -29.11
N ASP A 21 2.32 2.60 -28.36
CA ASP A 21 1.13 3.39 -28.02
C ASP A 21 1.57 4.47 -27.02
N LEU A 22 1.66 5.72 -27.50
CA LEU A 22 2.12 6.85 -26.70
C LEU A 22 1.25 7.07 -25.47
N ASP A 23 -0.03 6.70 -25.52
CA ASP A 23 -0.94 6.82 -24.38
C ASP A 23 -0.66 5.74 -23.32
N GLN A 24 -0.08 4.60 -23.73
CA GLN A 24 0.44 3.58 -22.80
C GLN A 24 1.81 3.92 -22.24
N ILE A 25 2.64 4.66 -22.98
CA ILE A 25 4.01 5.04 -22.58
C ILE A 25 4.00 6.24 -21.65
N PHE A 26 3.10 7.19 -21.91
CA PHE A 26 2.80 8.30 -21.03
C PHE A 26 1.42 8.06 -20.41
N PRO A 27 1.28 7.08 -19.50
CA PRO A 27 0.05 6.97 -18.74
C PRO A 27 -0.20 8.33 -18.08
N ASN A 28 -1.46 8.68 -17.85
CA ASN A 28 -1.89 9.95 -17.23
C ASN A 28 -1.18 10.31 -15.89
N LYS A 29 -0.38 9.39 -15.33
CA LYS A 29 0.45 9.57 -14.13
C LYS A 29 1.84 10.18 -14.40
N LEU A 30 2.29 10.25 -15.66
CA LEU A 30 3.59 10.83 -16.07
C LEU A 30 3.43 12.18 -16.80
N THR A 31 2.38 12.92 -16.44
CA THR A 31 2.14 14.28 -16.93
C THR A 31 2.79 15.31 -16.01
N LEU A 32 3.30 16.39 -16.58
CA LEU A 32 3.73 17.54 -15.79
C LEU A 32 2.51 18.21 -15.12
N PRO A 33 2.65 18.73 -13.88
CA PRO A 33 3.86 18.73 -13.06
C PRO A 33 4.18 17.36 -12.47
N PHE A 34 5.47 16.99 -12.49
CA PHE A 34 5.96 15.69 -12.06
C PHE A 34 7.13 15.86 -11.09
N GLU A 35 7.09 15.18 -9.95
CA GLU A 35 8.14 15.25 -8.94
C GLU A 35 8.97 13.97 -8.94
N HIS A 36 10.28 14.11 -9.05
CA HIS A 36 11.23 13.00 -9.03
C HIS A 36 12.44 13.36 -8.18
N ASN A 37 12.74 12.56 -7.15
CA ASN A 37 13.84 12.81 -6.21
C ASN A 37 13.86 14.24 -5.64
N ALA A 38 12.72 14.75 -5.16
CA ALA A 38 12.57 16.11 -4.63
C ALA A 38 12.92 17.23 -5.63
N ILE A 39 12.80 16.94 -6.93
CA ILE A 39 12.85 17.92 -8.02
C ILE A 39 11.48 17.94 -8.68
N LEU A 40 10.85 19.11 -8.63
CA LEU A 40 9.60 19.38 -9.33
C LEU A 40 9.88 19.80 -10.76
N LEU A 41 9.43 19.01 -11.72
CA LEU A 41 9.38 19.37 -13.12
C LEU A 41 8.02 20.03 -13.39
N ASN A 42 8.03 21.23 -13.97
CA ASN A 42 6.82 21.96 -14.29
C ASN A 42 6.92 22.62 -15.67
N VAL A 43 5.79 23.07 -16.23
CA VAL A 43 5.75 23.89 -17.44
C VAL A 43 5.53 25.34 -17.05
N GLU A 44 6.52 26.18 -17.28
CA GLU A 44 6.41 27.62 -17.13
C GLU A 44 6.66 28.28 -18.47
N LYS A 45 5.69 29.08 -18.94
CA LYS A 45 5.77 29.84 -20.20
C LYS A 45 6.14 28.99 -21.43
N GLY A 46 5.65 27.75 -21.48
CA GLY A 46 5.94 26.83 -22.59
C GLY A 46 7.32 26.16 -22.52
N THR A 47 8.07 26.37 -21.44
CA THR A 47 9.35 25.71 -21.18
C THR A 47 9.25 24.79 -19.96
N ILE A 48 9.97 23.67 -20.00
CA ILE A 48 10.05 22.77 -18.85
C ILE A 48 11.08 23.35 -17.88
N THR A 49 10.65 23.62 -16.65
CA THR A 49 11.51 24.08 -15.55
C THR A 49 11.68 22.97 -14.54
N ALA A 50 12.84 22.94 -13.87
CA ALA A 50 13.15 22.02 -12.80
C ALA A 50 13.46 22.82 -11.54
N ALA A 51 12.68 22.62 -10.49
CA ALA A 51 12.83 23.30 -9.21
C ALA A 51 13.11 22.26 -8.11
N PRO A 52 14.33 22.22 -7.54
CA PRO A 52 14.60 21.39 -6.38
C PRO A 52 13.95 21.99 -5.13
N ASP A 53 13.49 21.15 -4.21
CA ASP A 53 12.97 21.61 -2.90
C ASP A 53 14.04 22.34 -2.08
N PHE A 54 15.31 21.93 -2.24
CA PHE A 54 16.45 22.49 -1.53
C PHE A 54 17.67 22.63 -2.45
N SER A 55 18.40 23.74 -2.33
CA SER A 55 19.64 23.98 -3.06
C SER A 55 20.72 24.54 -2.15
N ALA A 56 21.96 24.10 -2.37
CA ALA A 56 23.12 24.66 -1.67
C ALA A 56 23.65 25.85 -2.48
N VAL A 57 23.68 27.03 -1.86
CA VAL A 57 24.21 28.26 -2.48
C VAL A 57 25.38 28.75 -1.64
N GLN A 58 26.52 28.96 -2.28
CA GLN A 58 27.69 29.59 -1.65
C GLN A 58 27.65 31.10 -1.92
N ILE A 59 27.59 31.88 -0.85
CA ILE A 59 27.57 33.35 -0.92
C ILE A 59 28.92 33.87 -0.43
N HIS A 60 29.59 34.68 -1.25
CA HIS A 60 30.82 35.36 -0.88
C HIS A 60 30.55 36.85 -0.66
N THR A 61 30.80 37.33 0.56
CA THR A 61 30.52 38.72 0.95
C THR A 61 31.81 39.42 1.37
N GLN A 62 32.08 40.58 0.78
CA GLN A 62 33.19 41.45 1.17
C GLN A 62 32.66 42.69 1.89
N ILE A 63 33.08 42.89 3.14
CA ILE A 63 32.66 44.04 3.96
C ILE A 63 33.91 44.85 4.32
N LYS A 64 33.86 46.17 4.13
CA LYS A 64 34.97 47.10 4.40
C LYS A 64 34.60 48.05 5.54
N GLY A 65 35.56 48.31 6.43
CA GLY A 65 35.42 49.32 7.49
C GLY A 65 34.49 48.94 8.65
N LEU A 66 34.09 47.67 8.76
CA LEU A 66 33.25 47.15 9.84
C LEU A 66 33.86 45.87 10.42
N SER A 67 33.63 45.61 11.70
CA SER A 67 33.98 44.35 12.37
C SER A 67 32.79 43.40 12.35
N LEU A 68 33.00 42.17 11.86
CA LEU A 68 31.99 41.12 11.85
C LEU A 68 32.02 40.35 13.16
N LYS A 69 30.86 40.23 13.80
CA LYS A 69 30.64 39.29 14.91
C LYS A 69 29.61 38.26 14.44
N THR A 70 29.98 36.99 14.49
CA THR A 70 29.10 35.88 14.12
C THR A 70 28.51 35.25 15.37
N GLU A 71 27.19 35.16 15.46
CA GLU A 71 26.49 34.40 16.49
C GLU A 71 25.76 33.23 15.84
N ILE A 72 26.04 32.02 16.31
CA ILE A 72 25.43 30.78 15.79
C ILE A 72 24.40 30.34 16.81
N LEU A 73 23.13 30.43 16.44
CA LEU A 73 22.03 29.89 17.23
C LEU A 73 21.81 28.42 16.83
N THR A 74 21.95 27.52 17.79
CA THR A 74 21.74 26.08 17.60
C THR A 74 20.40 25.67 18.16
N ASN A 75 19.53 25.27 17.23
CA ASN A 75 18.21 24.77 17.52
C ASN A 75 18.24 23.26 17.71
N LYS A 76 17.31 22.75 18.51
CA LYS A 76 17.03 21.33 18.68
C LYS A 76 15.79 20.96 17.88
N CYS A 77 15.80 19.79 17.26
CA CYS A 77 14.61 19.29 16.57
C CYS A 77 14.33 17.82 16.92
N LYS A 78 13.07 17.43 16.76
CA LYS A 78 12.61 16.05 16.92
C LYS A 78 11.54 15.73 15.89
N VAL A 79 11.57 14.49 15.41
CA VAL A 79 10.49 13.94 14.59
C VAL A 79 9.45 13.34 15.52
N THR A 80 8.20 13.78 15.41
CA THR A 80 7.10 13.28 16.25
C THR A 80 6.26 12.24 15.53
N GLN A 81 6.18 12.31 14.20
CA GLN A 81 5.48 11.33 13.37
C GLN A 81 6.26 11.14 12.06
N ALA A 82 6.35 9.90 11.60
CA ALA A 82 6.94 9.55 10.31
C ALA A 82 6.16 8.37 9.72
N GLN A 83 5.71 8.52 8.48
CA GLN A 83 4.99 7.50 7.72
C GLN A 83 5.51 7.50 6.29
N LEU A 84 5.77 6.32 5.75
CA LEU A 84 6.27 6.13 4.39
C LEU A 84 5.30 5.20 3.66
N PHE A 85 4.84 5.62 2.47
CA PHE A 85 3.88 4.88 1.67
C PHE A 85 4.11 5.14 0.18
N GLY A 86 3.67 4.23 -0.69
CA GLY A 86 3.84 4.32 -2.14
C GLY A 86 4.59 3.10 -2.68
N CYS A 87 5.36 3.28 -3.76
CA CYS A 87 5.99 2.17 -4.45
C CYS A 87 7.52 2.20 -4.41
N TYR A 88 8.13 1.02 -4.51
CA TYR A 88 9.57 0.85 -4.69
C TYR A 88 9.88 0.46 -6.14
N ASN A 89 11.07 0.80 -6.65
CA ASN A 89 11.48 0.59 -8.05
C ASN A 89 10.47 1.13 -9.08
N CYS A 90 9.83 2.26 -8.78
CA CYS A 90 8.84 2.90 -9.64
C CYS A 90 9.21 4.35 -9.92
N GLN A 91 8.73 4.90 -11.04
CA GLN A 91 8.99 6.30 -11.41
C GLN A 91 8.27 7.30 -10.49
N ILE A 92 7.08 6.96 -9.99
CA ILE A 92 6.29 7.81 -9.07
C ILE A 92 6.98 7.93 -7.70
N GLY A 93 7.71 6.89 -7.29
CA GLY A 93 8.36 6.80 -5.99
C GLY A 93 7.38 6.58 -4.82
N ALA A 94 7.91 6.76 -3.62
CA ALA A 94 7.20 6.74 -2.36
C ALA A 94 7.12 8.15 -1.77
N LYS A 95 6.22 8.35 -0.80
CA LYS A 95 6.00 9.60 -0.09
C LYS A 95 6.29 9.42 1.38
N LEU A 96 7.25 10.18 1.90
CA LEU A 96 7.54 10.30 3.32
C LEU A 96 6.73 11.46 3.90
N LYS A 97 5.71 11.13 4.68
CA LYS A 97 4.97 12.10 5.48
C LYS A 97 5.58 12.18 6.87
N LEU A 98 6.06 13.36 7.25
CA LEU A 98 6.70 13.56 8.54
C LEU A 98 6.20 14.82 9.26
N THR A 99 6.32 14.81 10.58
CA THR A 99 6.08 15.94 11.44
C THR A 99 7.35 16.22 12.23
N CYS A 100 7.95 17.39 12.00
CA CYS A 100 9.17 17.78 12.71
C CYS A 100 8.95 19.05 13.53
N VAL A 101 9.27 18.98 14.82
CA VAL A 101 9.17 20.09 15.76
C VAL A 101 10.58 20.58 16.09
N THR A 102 10.77 21.90 16.13
CA THR A 102 11.99 22.52 16.65
C THR A 102 11.68 23.40 17.87
N ASP A 103 12.66 23.57 18.75
CA ASP A 103 12.54 24.39 19.97
C ASP A 103 12.44 25.89 19.68
N PHE A 104 13.07 26.36 18.60
CA PHE A 104 13.00 27.76 18.19
C PHE A 104 13.22 27.95 16.68
N GLY A 105 12.48 28.90 16.10
CA GLY A 105 12.61 29.29 14.69
C GLY A 105 12.18 28.19 13.72
N ASN A 106 12.43 28.42 12.42
CA ASN A 106 12.35 27.35 11.42
C ASN A 106 13.76 26.85 11.14
N SER A 107 13.91 25.54 10.97
CA SER A 107 15.21 24.93 10.70
C SER A 107 15.13 23.91 9.59
N LEU A 108 16.17 23.88 8.77
CA LEU A 108 16.42 22.78 7.87
C LEU A 108 16.88 21.57 8.68
N GLY A 109 16.22 20.43 8.47
CA GLY A 109 16.56 19.13 9.04
C GLY A 109 17.06 18.21 7.93
N ASN A 110 18.26 17.66 8.09
CA ASN A 110 18.81 16.64 7.20
C ASN A 110 18.49 15.26 7.75
N ILE A 111 17.68 14.49 7.04
CA ILE A 111 17.28 13.13 7.41
C ILE A 111 18.22 12.15 6.71
N ILE A 112 18.90 11.34 7.51
CA ILE A 112 19.81 10.31 7.05
C ILE A 112 19.29 8.94 7.53
N CYS A 113 19.00 8.08 6.57
CA CYS A 113 18.66 6.68 6.76
C CYS A 113 19.59 5.82 5.91
N PRO A 114 19.78 4.52 6.21
CA PRO A 114 20.67 3.64 5.44
C PRO A 114 20.38 3.54 3.93
N SER A 115 19.15 3.84 3.50
CA SER A 115 18.71 3.77 2.09
C SER A 115 17.97 5.04 1.62
N LEU A 116 18.01 6.12 2.41
CA LEU A 116 17.27 7.34 2.13
C LEU A 116 17.96 8.54 2.77
N ASN A 117 18.32 9.53 1.98
CA ASN A 117 18.79 10.82 2.46
C ASN A 117 17.93 11.93 1.88
N THR A 118 17.37 12.78 2.72
CA THR A 118 16.49 13.87 2.27
C THR A 118 16.48 15.02 3.28
N PHE A 119 15.87 16.14 2.91
CA PHE A 119 15.76 17.32 3.75
C PHE A 119 14.31 17.66 4.06
N THR A 120 14.07 18.26 5.21
CA THR A 120 12.76 18.75 5.63
C THR A 120 12.89 20.08 6.35
N ILE A 121 11.83 20.87 6.39
CA ILE A 121 11.74 22.03 7.28
C ILE A 121 11.04 21.62 8.57
N CYS A 122 11.70 21.87 9.70
CA CYS A 122 11.16 21.74 11.04
C CYS A 122 10.70 23.11 11.52
N ASN A 123 9.52 23.17 12.15
CA ASN A 123 8.99 24.41 12.71
C ASN A 123 8.46 24.19 14.14
N PRO A 124 8.25 25.24 14.94
CA PRO A 124 7.83 25.06 16.32
C PRO A 124 6.40 24.52 16.43
N LYS A 125 5.59 24.70 15.37
CA LYS A 125 4.21 24.21 15.30
C LYS A 125 4.11 22.71 15.03
N GLY A 126 5.13 22.07 14.46
CA GLY A 126 5.06 20.70 14.00
C GLY A 126 4.09 20.51 12.84
N GLU A 127 4.30 21.23 11.73
CA GLU A 127 3.48 21.02 10.53
C GLU A 127 3.83 19.71 9.83
N ASN A 128 2.81 19.05 9.29
CA ASN A 128 2.97 17.87 8.46
C ASN A 128 3.55 18.25 7.10
N ARG A 129 4.66 17.62 6.73
CA ARG A 129 5.31 17.76 5.44
C ARG A 129 5.31 16.42 4.73
N THR A 130 5.20 16.45 3.41
CA THR A 130 5.28 15.27 2.56
C THR A 130 6.40 15.49 1.57
N ILE A 131 7.29 14.51 1.48
CA ILE A 131 8.49 14.55 0.64
C ILE A 131 8.46 13.33 -0.27
N SER A 132 8.68 13.52 -1.56
CA SER A 132 8.79 12.38 -2.49
C SER A 132 10.20 11.79 -2.45
N VAL A 133 10.27 10.46 -2.38
CA VAL A 133 11.51 9.70 -2.22
C VAL A 133 11.48 8.47 -3.11
N HIS A 134 12.60 8.13 -3.72
CA HIS A 134 12.71 6.96 -4.59
C HIS A 134 13.52 5.87 -3.87
N LEU A 135 12.90 4.70 -3.75
CA LEU A 135 13.43 3.59 -2.98
C LEU A 135 13.46 2.33 -3.85
N ASN A 136 14.41 1.45 -3.57
CA ASN A 136 14.66 0.23 -4.34
C ASN A 136 14.30 -1.06 -3.59
N HIS A 137 13.74 -0.94 -2.39
CA HIS A 137 13.38 -2.06 -1.52
C HIS A 137 11.94 -1.94 -1.04
N ALA A 138 11.22 -3.07 -0.98
CA ALA A 138 9.85 -3.15 -0.50
C ALA A 138 9.72 -2.89 1.00
N MET A 139 10.57 -3.54 1.80
CA MET A 139 10.51 -3.40 3.26
C MET A 139 11.55 -2.41 3.78
N ILE A 140 11.06 -1.38 4.47
CA ILE A 140 11.88 -0.40 5.18
C ILE A 140 11.67 -0.63 6.67
N LYS A 141 12.70 -1.13 7.35
CA LYS A 141 12.75 -1.26 8.81
C LYS A 141 14.12 -0.78 9.29
N LYS A 142 14.27 0.54 9.45
CA LYS A 142 15.57 1.17 9.71
C LYS A 142 15.45 2.29 10.74
N THR A 143 16.51 2.47 11.52
CA THR A 143 16.69 3.66 12.35
C THR A 143 17.26 4.77 11.50
N CYS A 144 16.58 5.90 11.47
CA CYS A 144 16.99 7.13 10.82
C CYS A 144 17.44 8.15 11.86
N GLU A 145 18.24 9.12 11.42
CA GLU A 145 18.68 10.24 12.24
C GLU A 145 18.40 11.54 11.50
N ILE A 146 17.75 12.50 12.18
CA ILE A 146 17.58 13.86 11.68
C ILE A 146 18.62 14.76 12.33
N PHE A 147 19.25 15.63 11.54
CA PHE A 147 20.21 16.64 11.99
C PHE A 147 19.63 18.04 11.75
N CYS A 148 19.47 18.84 12.80
CA CYS A 148 19.08 20.25 12.71
C CYS A 148 20.20 21.10 13.31
N GLY A 149 20.99 21.72 12.44
CA GLY A 149 22.21 22.43 12.84
C GLY A 149 23.19 21.47 13.54
N SER A 150 23.41 21.66 14.84
CA SER A 150 24.30 20.83 15.66
C SER A 150 23.58 19.75 16.48
N SER A 151 22.24 19.69 16.42
CA SER A 151 21.46 18.70 17.15
C SER A 151 21.14 17.50 16.27
N SER A 152 21.07 16.31 16.87
CA SER A 152 20.59 15.12 16.18
C SER A 152 19.52 14.39 16.99
N PHE A 153 18.61 13.71 16.28
CA PHE A 153 17.55 12.93 16.89
C PHE A 153 17.28 11.67 16.07
N LYS A 154 17.23 10.52 16.75
CA LYS A 154 17.01 9.21 16.12
C LYS A 154 15.54 8.82 16.19
N PHE A 155 15.03 8.26 15.10
CA PHE A 155 13.66 7.74 15.01
C PHE A 155 13.62 6.45 14.18
N GLU A 156 12.62 5.62 14.39
CA GLU A 156 12.42 4.40 13.61
C GLU A 156 11.47 4.65 12.44
N LEU A 157 11.83 4.15 11.27
CA LEU A 157 11.00 4.16 10.08
C LEU A 157 10.67 2.73 9.66
N ASN A 158 9.39 2.40 9.74
CA ASN A 158 8.84 1.09 9.45
C ASN A 158 7.75 1.22 8.39
N ALA A 159 7.95 0.64 7.21
CA ALA A 159 6.99 0.65 6.11
C ALA A 159 7.21 -0.54 5.17
N GLU A 160 6.14 -0.92 4.49
CA GLU A 160 6.11 -1.88 3.39
C GLU A 160 5.57 -1.14 2.16
N LEU A 161 6.30 -1.21 1.06
CA LEU A 161 6.03 -0.51 -0.19
C LEU A 161 5.63 -1.50 -1.27
N ASP A 162 4.72 -1.06 -2.13
CA ASP A 162 4.19 -1.88 -3.21
C ASP A 162 5.13 -1.89 -4.41
N HIS A 163 5.18 -3.00 -5.15
CA HIS A 163 5.84 -3.02 -6.46
C HIS A 163 4.85 -2.52 -7.51
N PRO A 164 5.23 -1.62 -8.44
CA PRO A 164 4.40 -1.37 -9.60
C PRO A 164 4.32 -2.68 -10.41
N GLU A 165 3.13 -3.29 -10.51
CA GLU A 165 2.96 -4.43 -11.41
C GLU A 165 3.32 -4.00 -12.84
N GLY A 166 4.21 -4.77 -13.46
CA GLY A 166 4.84 -4.43 -14.72
C GLY A 166 3.84 -4.22 -15.84
N SER A 167 3.67 -2.98 -16.27
CA SER A 167 3.03 -2.66 -17.56
C SER A 167 4.11 -2.54 -18.62
N VAL A 168 4.64 -3.67 -19.06
CA VAL A 168 5.00 -3.84 -20.47
C VAL A 168 3.83 -4.59 -21.09
N GLY A 169 2.89 -3.84 -21.70
CA GLY A 169 1.81 -4.39 -22.50
C GLY A 169 0.76 -5.18 -21.74
N THR A 170 -0.09 -4.51 -20.97
CA THR A 170 -1.54 -4.77 -20.97
C THR A 170 -2.21 -3.57 -20.33
N ALA A 171 -3.05 -2.92 -21.13
CA ALA A 171 -3.83 -1.77 -20.76
C ALA A 171 -4.57 -1.99 -19.43
N TRP A 172 -4.51 -0.97 -18.58
CA TRP A 172 -5.50 -0.74 -17.54
C TRP A 172 -6.87 -0.69 -18.22
N LYS A 173 -7.58 -1.81 -18.19
CA LYS A 173 -8.93 -1.95 -18.76
C LYS A 173 -9.92 -1.43 -17.71
N GLU A 174 -10.10 -0.12 -17.68
CA GLU A 174 -11.22 0.49 -16.98
C GLU A 174 -12.42 0.55 -17.95
N ASN A 175 -13.58 0.09 -17.46
CA ASN A 175 -14.90 -0.02 -18.10
C ASN A 175 -15.19 -1.27 -18.96
N HIS A 176 -15.50 -2.36 -18.26
CA HIS A 176 -16.68 -3.16 -18.60
C HIS A 176 -17.55 -3.30 -17.35
N GLU A 177 -18.66 -2.55 -17.32
CA GLU A 177 -19.83 -2.95 -16.54
C GLU A 177 -20.38 -4.25 -17.13
N SER A 178 -20.07 -5.36 -16.49
CA SER A 178 -20.89 -6.56 -16.58
C SER A 178 -20.67 -7.38 -15.32
N TRP A 179 -21.62 -7.27 -14.38
CA TRP A 179 -21.99 -8.23 -13.35
C TRP A 179 -21.01 -9.40 -13.14
N ILE A 180 -19.92 -9.16 -12.41
CA ILE A 180 -19.26 -10.19 -11.62
C ILE A 180 -19.11 -9.58 -10.24
N GLU A 181 -19.82 -10.16 -9.28
CA GLU A 181 -19.75 -9.86 -7.87
C GLU A 181 -18.29 -9.78 -7.41
N GLU A 182 -18.03 -8.89 -6.44
CA GLU A 182 -16.80 -8.88 -5.65
C GLU A 182 -16.45 -10.29 -5.17
N ILE A 183 -15.62 -11.01 -5.91
CA ILE A 183 -14.74 -11.99 -5.28
C ILE A 183 -13.57 -11.17 -4.80
N SER A 184 -13.74 -10.60 -3.61
CA SER A 184 -12.61 -10.29 -2.74
C SER A 184 -11.66 -11.49 -2.84
N THR A 185 -10.49 -11.27 -3.42
CA THR A 185 -9.43 -12.27 -3.40
C THR A 185 -9.18 -12.54 -1.92
N ILE A 186 -9.64 -13.69 -1.46
CA ILE A 186 -9.52 -14.13 -0.07
C ILE A 186 -8.04 -13.98 0.28
N ASP A 187 -7.75 -13.06 1.18
CA ASP A 187 -6.40 -12.70 1.58
C ASP A 187 -5.80 -13.85 2.42
N LEU A 188 -5.29 -14.84 1.70
CA LEU A 188 -4.71 -16.07 2.25
C LEU A 188 -3.39 -15.80 3.00
N THR A 189 -2.82 -14.60 2.87
CA THR A 189 -1.59 -14.22 3.56
C THR A 189 -1.81 -14.06 5.08
N HIS A 190 -3.01 -13.63 5.50
CA HIS A 190 -3.40 -13.59 6.89
C HIS A 190 -3.63 -14.98 7.49
N LEU A 191 -4.11 -15.95 6.68
CA LEU A 191 -4.33 -17.33 7.11
C LEU A 191 -3.00 -18.11 7.27
N LEU A 192 -2.02 -17.85 6.41
CA LEU A 192 -0.67 -18.40 6.51
C LEU A 192 0.09 -17.92 7.75
N LYS A 193 -0.18 -16.68 8.21
CA LYS A 193 0.45 -16.12 9.43
C LYS A 193 0.02 -16.84 10.71
N TYR A 194 -1.18 -17.43 10.73
CA TYR A 194 -1.69 -18.23 11.85
C TYR A 194 -1.14 -19.67 11.88
N LEU A 195 -0.69 -20.21 10.74
CA LEU A 195 -0.06 -21.53 10.65
C LEU A 195 1.38 -21.54 11.19
N ILE A 196 2.06 -20.40 11.22
CA ILE A 196 3.47 -20.28 11.62
C ILE A 196 3.65 -20.20 13.14
N PHE A 197 2.60 -19.88 13.91
CA PHE A 197 2.64 -19.84 15.38
C PHE A 197 2.09 -21.14 16.00
N PRO A 198 2.92 -22.02 16.59
CA PRO A 198 2.53 -23.38 17.00
C PRO A 198 1.50 -23.43 18.13
N ARG A 199 1.31 -22.33 18.88
CA ARG A 199 0.33 -22.25 19.97
C ARG A 199 -1.12 -22.17 19.49
N TYR A 200 -1.39 -21.51 18.36
CA TYR A 200 -2.75 -21.35 17.85
C TYR A 200 -3.23 -22.57 17.03
N PHE A 201 -2.28 -23.26 16.39
CA PHE A 201 -2.54 -24.50 15.67
C PHE A 201 -3.06 -25.63 16.59
N LEU A 202 -2.48 -25.76 17.80
CA LEU A 202 -2.94 -26.74 18.78
C LEU A 202 -4.38 -26.46 19.26
N ILE A 203 -4.74 -25.19 19.45
CA ILE A 203 -6.10 -24.81 19.88
C ILE A 203 -7.12 -25.16 18.78
N LEU A 204 -6.78 -24.90 17.52
CA LEU A 204 -7.64 -25.20 16.38
C LEU A 204 -7.91 -26.70 16.24
N ILE A 205 -6.89 -27.55 16.41
CA ILE A 205 -7.05 -29.01 16.39
C ILE A 205 -7.95 -29.49 17.54
N VAL A 206 -7.75 -28.97 18.75
CA VAL A 206 -8.58 -29.35 19.92
C VAL A 206 -10.04 -28.96 19.70
N CYS A 207 -10.32 -27.78 19.13
CA CYS A 207 -11.67 -27.37 18.79
C CYS A 207 -12.32 -28.28 17.75
N LEU A 208 -11.59 -28.69 16.71
CA LEU A 208 -12.11 -29.61 15.69
C LEU A 208 -12.43 -31.00 16.28
N ILE A 209 -11.57 -31.52 17.15
CA ILE A 209 -11.82 -32.81 17.84
C ILE A 209 -13.07 -32.72 18.72
N LEU A 210 -13.23 -31.62 19.47
CA LEU A 210 -14.42 -31.40 20.31
C LEU A 210 -15.70 -31.29 19.48
N LEU A 211 -15.66 -30.60 18.33
CA LEU A 211 -16.81 -30.50 17.43
C LEU A 211 -17.20 -31.86 16.83
N ILE A 212 -16.23 -32.67 16.45
CA ILE A 212 -16.45 -34.04 15.95
C ILE A 212 -17.06 -34.90 17.07
N PHE A 213 -16.53 -34.81 18.30
CA PHE A 213 -17.05 -35.55 19.45
C PHE A 213 -18.49 -35.14 19.79
N ILE A 214 -18.80 -33.85 19.78
CA ILE A 214 -20.15 -33.33 19.99
C ILE A 214 -21.09 -33.82 18.88
N CYS A 215 -20.69 -33.79 17.61
CA CYS A 215 -21.49 -34.36 16.52
C CYS A 215 -21.74 -35.85 16.73
N TYR A 216 -20.70 -36.60 17.10
CA TYR A 216 -20.80 -38.04 17.33
C TYR A 216 -21.70 -38.39 18.53
N CYS A 217 -21.82 -37.51 19.53
CA CYS A 217 -22.75 -37.68 20.65
C CYS A 217 -24.18 -37.20 20.35
N LEU A 218 -24.34 -36.13 19.57
CA LEU A 218 -25.66 -35.54 19.27
C LEU A 218 -26.40 -36.28 18.15
N LEU A 219 -25.69 -36.83 17.16
CA LEU A 219 -26.28 -37.64 16.10
C LEU A 219 -27.07 -38.86 16.63
N PRO A 220 -26.55 -39.71 17.52
CA PRO A 220 -27.33 -40.81 18.10
C PRO A 220 -28.46 -40.31 19.00
N PHE A 221 -28.29 -39.18 19.69
CA PHE A 221 -29.36 -38.59 20.52
C PHE A 221 -30.56 -38.13 19.66
N ILE A 222 -30.30 -37.52 18.51
CA ILE A 222 -31.33 -37.07 17.57
C ILE A 222 -32.02 -38.27 16.89
N ILE A 223 -31.25 -39.27 16.45
CA ILE A 223 -31.79 -40.49 15.85
C ILE A 223 -32.70 -41.23 16.85
N ASN A 224 -32.26 -41.37 18.10
CA ASN A 224 -33.04 -42.05 19.14
C ASN A 224 -34.35 -41.30 19.46
N ARG A 225 -34.32 -39.95 19.44
CA ARG A 225 -35.51 -39.11 19.63
C ARG A 225 -36.50 -39.19 18.45
N LEU A 226 -36.02 -39.38 17.23
CA LEU A 226 -36.84 -39.59 16.04
C LEU A 226 -37.48 -40.99 16.04
N ILE A 227 -36.74 -42.03 16.42
CA ILE A 227 -37.26 -43.39 16.59
C ILE A 227 -38.35 -43.41 17.66
N PHE A 228 -38.15 -42.72 18.79
CA PHE A 228 -39.17 -42.64 19.85
C PHE A 228 -40.45 -41.93 19.40
N LYS A 229 -40.34 -40.88 18.57
CA LYS A 229 -41.51 -40.21 17.97
C LYS A 229 -42.23 -41.10 16.95
N LEU A 230 -41.50 -41.85 16.14
CA LEU A 230 -42.07 -42.82 15.18
C LEU A 230 -42.80 -43.95 15.90
N TRP A 231 -42.22 -44.48 16.99
CA TRP A 231 -42.89 -45.49 17.84
C TRP A 231 -44.19 -44.96 18.44
N LYS A 232 -44.18 -43.71 18.93
CA LYS A 232 -45.39 -43.06 19.48
C LYS A 232 -46.47 -42.83 18.42
N PHE A 233 -46.09 -42.59 17.17
CA PHE A 233 -47.00 -42.46 16.03
C PHE A 233 -47.59 -43.81 15.58
N ILE A 234 -46.79 -44.88 15.61
CA ILE A 234 -47.24 -46.24 15.26
C ILE A 234 -48.22 -46.78 16.32
N CYS A 235 -47.94 -46.58 17.62
CA CYS A 235 -48.87 -46.97 18.69
C CYS A 235 -50.16 -46.13 18.71
N ALA A 236 -50.14 -44.88 18.24
CA ALA A 236 -51.35 -44.07 18.13
C ALA A 236 -52.27 -44.53 16.97
N ARG A 237 -51.72 -45.21 15.96
CA ARG A 237 -52.47 -45.65 14.77
C ARG A 237 -53.17 -47.01 14.97
N SER A 238 -52.76 -47.82 15.94
CA SER A 238 -53.40 -49.12 16.23
C SER A 238 -54.69 -49.03 17.07
N VAL A 239 -55.14 -47.83 17.44
CA VAL A 239 -56.38 -47.61 18.24
C VAL A 239 -57.59 -47.20 17.39
N VAL A 240 -57.44 -46.97 16.08
CA VAL A 240 -58.50 -46.35 15.23
C VAL A 240 -58.98 -47.22 14.06
N THR A 241 -58.63 -48.51 14.00
CA THR A 241 -59.23 -49.41 12.99
C THR A 241 -59.89 -50.61 13.65
N ASP A 242 -61.09 -50.36 14.17
CA ASP A 242 -62.11 -51.37 14.37
C ASP A 242 -63.45 -50.81 13.85
N PRO A 243 -63.96 -51.31 12.73
CA PRO A 243 -65.39 -51.29 12.48
C PRO A 243 -65.86 -52.69 12.06
N GLY A 244 -66.56 -53.38 12.96
CA GLY A 244 -67.37 -54.53 12.59
C GLY A 244 -68.69 -54.11 11.93
N LYS A 245 -69.05 -54.75 10.80
CA LYS A 245 -70.36 -55.39 10.51
C LYS A 245 -70.55 -55.83 9.04
N PHE A 246 -71.46 -56.82 8.89
CA PHE A 246 -72.02 -57.50 7.68
C PHE A 246 -71.19 -58.71 7.23
N ILE A 247 -71.63 -59.98 7.30
CA ILE A 247 -72.94 -60.67 7.37
C ILE A 247 -72.84 -61.83 8.36
#